data_AF-A0A2D8XKU0-F1
#
_entry.id   AF-A0A2D8XKU0-F1
#
_cell.length_a   1.000
_cell.length_b   1.000
_cell.length_c   1.000
_cell.angle_alpha   90.00
_cell.angle_beta   90.00
_cell.angle_gamma   90.00
#
_symmetry.space_group_name_H-M   'P 1'
#
loop_
_entity.id
_entity.type
_entity.pdbx_description
1 polymer ?
#
loop_
_entity_poly.entity_id
_entity_poly.type
_entity_poly.pdbx_seq_one_letter_code
_entity_poly.pdbx_strand_id
1 'polypeptide(L)'
;MVMKFVSSSLVSDDQRHKINENFLASQRDARYRLYYFGAILFTMAVAASALFVDYMIVTEFWTRALANEFLELPGSLASSVAFKSLQVLFATLAAHIFIEHMGVFGRAVFVRVLFLLALTMLGGVGLLLALMSLPAGLADAGLGGNGASLGSALSSLGIETEAAREAAVAQSGLDEARAYQPVLWMASLGVIFLVVTGVAALFLHYALINLKKLFETRDFVERKADMSRLAALEAEYARNRETLIDMERMDHRRNMLWTRLMDSCRAYERGLEGTRTSYLTGRKVRALPAPGRKRQERAAAEERSEQLKACADSQQIARYEALFEDWWSRRQRMSVNDGGPREAVGEILPPVNTGRRVPINKAAE
;
A
#
# COMPACT_ATOMS: atom_id res chain seq x y z
N MET A 1 -16.79 -40.75 -10.61
CA MET A 1 -15.69 -39.78 -10.79
C MET A 1 -15.85 -38.73 -9.71
N VAL A 2 -15.09 -38.85 -8.61
CA VAL A 2 -15.12 -37.88 -7.50
C VAL A 2 -14.42 -36.63 -8.01
N MET A 3 -15.16 -35.54 -8.10
CA MET A 3 -14.63 -34.23 -8.46
C MET A 3 -13.79 -33.76 -7.27
N LYS A 4 -12.49 -34.13 -7.26
CA LYS A 4 -11.54 -33.60 -6.28
C LYS A 4 -11.50 -32.10 -6.47
N PHE A 5 -12.05 -31.34 -5.53
CA PHE A 5 -11.79 -29.90 -5.43
C PHE A 5 -10.28 -29.73 -5.13
N VAL A 6 -9.50 -29.41 -6.16
CA VAL A 6 -8.02 -29.40 -6.11
C VAL A 6 -7.43 -28.17 -5.40
N SER A 7 -8.20 -27.14 -5.06
CA SER A 7 -7.69 -26.00 -4.28
C SER A 7 -8.21 -26.02 -2.84
N SER A 8 -7.32 -26.28 -1.88
CA SER A 8 -7.64 -26.21 -0.44
C SER A 8 -7.93 -24.77 0.04
N SER A 9 -7.45 -23.76 -0.69
CA SER A 9 -7.57 -22.33 -0.39
C SER A 9 -7.88 -21.52 -1.65
N LEU A 10 -8.51 -20.35 -1.48
CA LEU A 10 -8.82 -19.40 -2.56
C LEU A 10 -7.54 -18.80 -3.19
N VAL A 11 -6.48 -18.67 -2.38
CA VAL A 11 -5.19 -18.08 -2.75
C VAL A 11 -4.10 -19.11 -2.47
N SER A 12 -3.16 -19.29 -3.40
CA SER A 12 -2.05 -20.23 -3.24
C SER A 12 -1.11 -19.81 -2.09
N ASP A 13 -0.44 -20.77 -1.47
CA ASP A 13 0.44 -20.49 -0.32
C ASP A 13 1.60 -19.54 -0.69
N ASP A 14 2.15 -19.64 -1.90
CA ASP A 14 3.17 -18.72 -2.42
C ASP A 14 2.65 -17.27 -2.55
N GLN A 15 1.42 -17.10 -3.04
CA GLN A 15 0.79 -15.79 -3.14
C GLN A 15 0.48 -15.20 -1.76
N ARG A 16 -0.01 -16.02 -0.82
CA ARG A 16 -0.24 -15.59 0.58
C ARG A 16 1.05 -15.13 1.23
N HIS A 17 2.14 -15.84 1.02
CA HIS A 17 3.44 -15.47 1.56
C HIS A 17 3.87 -14.09 1.05
N LYS A 18 3.83 -13.88 -0.27
CA LYS A 18 4.16 -12.58 -0.89
C LYS A 18 3.25 -11.44 -0.43
N ILE A 19 1.94 -11.68 -0.30
CA ILE A 19 0.99 -10.68 0.21
C ILE A 19 1.37 -10.28 1.64
N ASN A 20 1.69 -11.26 2.49
CA ASN A 20 2.06 -11.02 3.88
C ASN A 20 3.41 -10.30 4.01
N GLU A 21 4.42 -10.69 3.22
CA GLU A 21 5.72 -9.99 3.18
C GLU A 21 5.56 -8.52 2.75
N ASN A 22 4.80 -8.27 1.69
CA ASN A 22 4.50 -6.91 1.22
C ASN A 22 3.71 -6.09 2.24
N PHE A 23 2.79 -6.72 2.97
CA PHE A 23 2.03 -6.08 4.04
C PHE A 23 2.93 -5.73 5.23
N LEU A 24 3.82 -6.64 5.64
CA LEU A 24 4.78 -6.41 6.72
C LEU A 24 5.80 -5.31 6.37
N ALA A 25 6.30 -5.29 5.13
CA ALA A 25 7.17 -4.23 4.64
C ALA A 25 6.47 -2.86 4.70
N SER A 26 5.26 -2.77 4.15
CA SER A 26 4.44 -1.54 4.18
C SER A 26 4.09 -1.10 5.61
N GLN A 27 3.83 -2.05 6.51
CA GLN A 27 3.61 -1.76 7.93
C GLN A 27 4.86 -1.16 8.61
N ARG A 28 6.06 -1.68 8.29
CA ARG A 28 7.31 -1.12 8.80
C ARG A 28 7.48 0.32 8.33
N ASP A 29 7.28 0.57 7.04
CA ASP A 29 7.42 1.92 6.48
C ASP A 29 6.39 2.90 7.04
N ALA A 30 5.14 2.46 7.25
CA ALA A 30 4.09 3.27 7.85
C ALA A 30 4.43 3.76 9.27
N ARG A 31 5.16 2.97 10.08
CA ARG A 31 5.61 3.39 11.42
C ARG A 31 6.60 4.54 11.36
N TYR A 32 7.45 4.57 10.33
CA TYR A 32 8.47 5.61 10.15
C TYR A 32 7.98 6.80 9.33
N ARG A 33 6.67 6.90 9.03
CA ARG A 33 6.08 7.99 8.25
C ARG A 33 6.47 9.39 8.77
N LEU A 34 6.42 9.60 10.09
CA LEU A 34 6.77 10.88 10.69
C LEU A 34 8.25 11.21 10.52
N TYR A 35 9.13 10.20 10.58
CA TYR A 35 10.56 10.36 10.33
C TYR A 35 10.83 10.70 8.86
N TYR A 36 10.15 10.07 7.91
CA TYR A 36 10.26 10.43 6.49
C TYR A 36 9.79 11.88 6.25
N PHE A 37 8.67 12.28 6.86
CA PHE A 37 8.19 13.66 6.77
C PHE A 37 9.17 14.68 7.39
N GLY A 38 9.68 14.39 8.59
CA GLY A 38 10.70 15.23 9.23
C GLY A 38 11.99 15.31 8.41
N ALA A 39 12.42 14.20 7.80
CA ALA A 39 13.57 14.19 6.90
C ALA A 39 13.34 15.04 5.64
N ILE A 40 12.13 15.03 5.06
CA ILE A 40 11.78 15.91 3.93
C ILE A 40 11.87 17.38 4.36
N LEU A 41 11.28 17.75 5.50
CA LEU A 41 11.35 19.14 5.98
C LEU A 41 12.79 19.59 6.23
N PHE A 42 13.58 18.76 6.90
CA PHE A 42 14.99 19.03 7.16
C PHE A 42 15.79 19.19 5.86
N THR A 43 15.65 18.24 4.93
CA THR A 43 16.38 18.27 3.66
C THR A 43 15.97 19.43 2.77
N MET A 44 14.69 19.79 2.74
CA MET A 44 14.19 20.98 2.04
C MET A 44 14.68 22.28 2.67
N ALA A 45 14.75 22.35 4.00
CA ALA A 45 15.29 23.51 4.69
C ALA A 45 16.78 23.71 4.34
N VAL A 46 17.58 22.64 4.38
CA VAL A 46 18.99 22.68 3.99
C VAL A 46 19.15 23.09 2.52
N ALA A 47 18.35 22.52 1.61
CA ALA A 47 18.38 22.89 0.21
C ALA A 47 17.99 24.36 -0.02
N ALA A 48 16.97 24.88 0.68
CA ALA A 48 16.58 26.29 0.61
C ALA A 48 17.67 27.22 1.16
N SER A 49 18.32 26.85 2.27
CA SER A 49 19.47 27.60 2.81
C SER A 49 20.65 27.60 1.84
N ALA A 50 20.94 26.46 1.20
CA ALA A 50 22.00 26.37 0.21
C ALA A 50 21.71 27.23 -1.03
N LEU A 51 20.47 27.20 -1.54
CA LEU A 51 20.04 28.09 -2.63
C LEU A 51 20.17 29.58 -2.28
N PHE A 52 19.88 29.95 -1.03
CA PHE A 52 20.08 31.31 -0.55
C PHE A 52 21.56 31.70 -0.54
N VAL A 53 22.45 30.81 -0.07
CA VAL A 53 23.90 31.04 -0.09
C VAL A 53 24.41 31.15 -1.53
N ASP A 54 23.98 30.27 -2.44
CA ASP A 54 24.34 30.35 -3.85
C ASP A 54 23.86 31.66 -4.50
N TYR A 55 22.67 32.13 -4.17
CA TYR A 55 22.18 33.43 -4.62
C TYR A 55 23.08 34.59 -4.15
N MET A 56 23.55 34.55 -2.91
CA MET A 56 24.48 35.55 -2.39
C MET A 56 25.85 35.47 -3.08
N ILE A 57 26.37 34.26 -3.31
CA ILE A 57 27.63 34.04 -4.03
C ILE A 57 27.55 34.53 -5.47
N VAL A 58 26.50 34.17 -6.20
CA VAL A 58 26.28 34.65 -7.58
C VAL A 58 26.16 36.17 -7.60
N THR A 59 25.51 36.75 -6.60
CA THR A 59 25.42 38.21 -6.46
C THR A 59 26.80 38.84 -6.26
N GLU A 60 27.63 38.32 -5.35
CA GLU A 60 28.99 38.82 -5.09
C GLU A 60 29.97 38.53 -6.24
N PHE A 61 29.88 37.36 -6.86
CA PHE A 61 30.71 36.97 -7.99
C PHE A 61 30.46 37.89 -9.16
N TRP A 62 29.21 38.11 -9.57
CA TRP A 62 28.91 39.03 -10.67
C TRP A 62 29.24 40.48 -10.31
N THR A 63 29.04 40.92 -9.07
CA THR A 63 29.43 42.30 -8.70
C THR A 63 30.94 42.49 -8.76
N ARG A 64 31.74 41.52 -8.31
CA ARG A 64 33.22 41.63 -8.32
C ARG A 64 33.85 41.32 -9.68
N ALA A 65 33.39 40.27 -10.35
CA ALA A 65 33.87 39.89 -11.68
C ALA A 65 33.66 41.03 -12.67
N LEU A 66 32.45 41.60 -12.67
CA LEU A 66 32.12 42.64 -13.61
C LEU A 66 32.69 44.00 -13.22
N ALA A 67 32.80 44.33 -11.92
CA ALA A 67 33.47 45.56 -11.49
C ALA A 67 34.96 45.61 -11.86
N ASN A 68 35.59 44.44 -12.08
CA ASN A 68 37.00 44.36 -12.46
C ASN A 68 37.23 44.33 -13.98
N GLU A 69 36.25 43.89 -14.77
CA GLU A 69 36.42 43.70 -16.23
C GLU A 69 35.73 44.78 -17.08
N PHE A 70 34.66 45.39 -16.58
CA PHE A 70 33.97 46.51 -17.23
C PHE A 70 33.66 47.58 -16.17
N LEU A 71 34.41 48.69 -16.20
CA LEU A 71 34.02 49.91 -15.50
C LEU A 71 32.54 50.20 -15.79
N GLU A 72 31.71 50.04 -14.76
CA GLU A 72 30.25 50.22 -14.71
C GLU A 72 29.38 49.17 -15.43
N LEU A 73 28.69 48.34 -14.64
CA LEU A 73 27.56 47.56 -15.12
C LEU A 73 26.33 48.44 -15.34
N PRO A 74 25.53 48.19 -16.39
CA PRO A 74 24.16 48.67 -16.43
C PRO A 74 23.40 48.18 -15.18
N GLY A 75 22.92 49.12 -14.36
CA GLY A 75 22.29 48.82 -13.06
C GLY A 75 21.08 47.87 -13.14
N SER A 76 20.48 47.72 -14.32
CA SER A 76 19.38 46.79 -14.59
C SER A 76 19.79 45.31 -14.56
N LEU A 77 21.03 44.96 -14.93
CA LEU A 77 21.55 43.58 -14.90
C LEU A 77 22.18 43.23 -13.54
N ALA A 78 22.78 44.21 -12.87
CA ALA A 78 23.34 44.04 -11.53
C ALA A 78 22.25 43.71 -10.49
N SER A 79 21.05 44.28 -10.66
CA SER A 79 19.93 44.17 -9.73
C SER A 79 18.86 43.14 -10.11
N SER A 80 18.97 42.48 -11.28
CA SER A 80 17.98 41.50 -11.72
C SER A 80 18.01 40.24 -10.86
N VAL A 81 17.18 40.24 -9.82
CA VAL A 81 16.96 39.10 -8.90
C VAL A 81 16.49 37.87 -9.67
N ALA A 82 15.61 38.07 -10.66
CA ALA A 82 15.01 36.99 -11.44
C ALA A 82 16.03 36.22 -12.30
N PHE A 83 16.99 36.91 -12.92
CA PHE A 83 18.01 36.25 -13.73
C PHE A 83 19.00 35.46 -12.87
N LYS A 84 19.45 36.04 -11.75
CA LYS A 84 20.36 35.36 -10.81
C LYS A 84 19.70 34.17 -10.11
N SER A 85 18.44 34.29 -9.71
CA SER A 85 17.69 33.20 -9.09
C SER A 85 17.43 32.05 -10.07
N LEU A 86 17.15 32.35 -11.34
CA LEU A 86 16.99 31.35 -12.39
C LEU A 86 18.29 30.58 -12.63
N GLN A 87 19.45 31.26 -12.67
CA GLN A 87 20.76 30.60 -12.82
C GLN A 87 21.05 29.63 -11.67
N VAL A 88 20.82 30.05 -10.43
CA VAL A 88 21.01 29.21 -9.23
C VAL A 88 20.09 27.99 -9.26
N LEU A 89 18.82 28.19 -9.62
CA LEU A 89 17.86 27.09 -9.77
C LEU A 89 18.22 26.13 -10.90
N PHE A 90 18.67 26.62 -12.05
CA PHE A 90 19.11 25.76 -13.15
C PHE A 90 20.36 24.96 -12.80
N ALA A 91 21.34 25.58 -12.14
CA ALA A 91 22.57 24.90 -11.73
C ALA A 91 22.28 23.76 -10.73
N THR A 92 21.45 24.04 -9.73
CA THR A 92 21.05 23.02 -8.74
C THR A 92 20.20 21.92 -9.36
N LEU A 93 19.28 22.24 -10.27
CA LEU A 93 18.49 21.24 -11.00
C LEU A 93 19.36 20.39 -11.93
N ALA A 94 20.31 21.00 -12.64
CA ALA A 94 21.24 20.27 -13.50
C ALA A 94 22.12 19.31 -12.69
N ALA A 95 22.68 19.78 -11.56
CA ALA A 95 23.43 18.93 -10.64
C ALA A 95 22.56 17.80 -10.08
N HIS A 96 21.30 18.08 -9.76
CA HIS A 96 20.35 17.07 -9.30
C HIS A 96 20.07 15.99 -10.35
N ILE A 97 19.76 16.39 -11.59
CA ILE A 97 19.53 15.48 -12.72
C ILE A 97 20.78 14.63 -12.97
N PHE A 98 21.97 15.24 -12.88
CA PHE A 98 23.23 14.54 -13.02
C PHE A 98 23.42 13.46 -11.94
N ILE A 99 23.13 13.77 -10.67
CA ILE A 99 23.15 12.80 -9.56
C ILE A 99 22.12 11.68 -9.77
N GLU A 100 20.95 12.00 -10.29
CA GLU A 100 19.89 11.03 -10.55
C GLU A 100 20.34 9.97 -11.58
N HIS A 101 21.00 10.40 -12.66
CA HIS A 101 21.50 9.53 -13.73
C HIS A 101 22.77 8.76 -13.35
N MET A 102 23.43 9.10 -12.24
CA MET A 102 24.58 8.35 -11.75
C MET A 102 24.17 7.02 -11.10
N GLY A 103 24.88 5.95 -11.46
CA GLY A 103 24.88 4.71 -10.69
C GLY A 103 25.50 4.88 -9.30
N VAL A 104 25.40 3.84 -8.46
CA VAL A 104 25.89 3.84 -7.07
C VAL A 104 27.36 4.27 -6.96
N PHE A 105 28.20 3.79 -7.90
CA PHE A 105 29.61 4.18 -7.97
C PHE A 105 29.79 5.68 -8.27
N GLY A 106 29.05 6.21 -9.25
CA GLY A 106 29.13 7.63 -9.63
C GLY A 106 28.76 8.55 -8.48
N ARG A 107 27.71 8.20 -7.72
CA ARG A 107 27.29 8.96 -6.53
C ARG A 107 28.36 8.94 -5.44
N ALA A 108 29.00 7.80 -5.20
CA ALA A 108 30.08 7.70 -4.22
C ALA A 108 31.30 8.56 -4.62
N VAL A 109 31.66 8.57 -5.90
CA VAL A 109 32.72 9.44 -6.44
C VAL A 109 32.33 10.91 -6.30
N PHE A 110 31.10 11.28 -6.64
CA PHE A 110 30.61 12.65 -6.55
C PHE A 110 30.70 13.20 -5.11
N VAL A 111 30.26 12.43 -4.12
CA VAL A 111 30.37 12.84 -2.69
C VAL A 111 31.83 13.01 -2.28
N ARG A 112 32.74 12.16 -2.75
CA ARG A 112 34.19 12.29 -2.47
C ARG A 112 34.79 13.54 -3.13
N VAL A 113 34.40 13.84 -4.37
CA VAL A 113 34.85 15.05 -5.07
C VAL A 113 34.32 16.29 -4.34
N LEU A 114 33.04 16.30 -3.95
CA LEU A 114 32.49 17.39 -3.14
C LEU A 114 33.19 17.54 -1.79
N PHE A 115 33.54 16.43 -1.14
CA PHE A 115 34.29 16.46 0.12
C PHE A 115 35.68 17.06 -0.07
N LEU A 116 36.40 16.66 -1.13
CA LEU A 116 37.70 17.25 -1.46
C LEU A 116 37.57 18.75 -1.79
N LEU A 117 36.54 19.14 -2.55
CA LEU A 117 36.25 20.56 -2.83
C LEU A 117 35.89 21.34 -1.57
N ALA A 118 35.21 20.71 -0.60
CA ALA A 118 34.91 21.35 0.69
C ALA A 118 36.19 21.52 1.53
N LEU A 119 37.14 20.58 1.48
CA LEU A 119 38.44 20.74 2.14
C LEU A 119 39.27 21.85 1.49
N THR A 120 39.31 21.91 0.15
CA THR A 120 40.00 23.00 -0.56
C THR A 120 39.32 24.34 -0.30
N MET A 121 37.99 24.37 -0.21
CA MET A 121 37.22 25.55 0.21
C MET A 121 37.62 26.01 1.60
N LEU A 122 37.66 25.10 2.58
CA LEU A 122 38.01 25.43 3.97
C LEU A 122 39.46 25.94 4.06
N GLY A 123 40.38 25.33 3.29
CA GLY A 123 41.75 25.81 3.16
C GLY A 123 41.85 27.18 2.49
N GLY A 124 41.11 27.40 1.41
CA GLY A 124 41.11 28.66 0.66
C GLY A 124 40.50 29.82 1.44
N VAL A 125 39.34 29.61 2.07
CA VAL A 125 38.72 30.59 2.97
C VAL A 125 39.62 30.84 4.19
N GLY A 126 40.19 29.78 4.78
CA GLY A 126 41.13 29.91 5.89
C GLY A 126 42.37 30.73 5.54
N LEU A 127 42.93 30.53 4.34
CA LEU A 127 44.06 31.31 3.83
C LEU A 127 43.66 32.77 3.58
N LEU A 128 42.50 33.03 2.96
CA LEU A 128 42.02 34.40 2.73
C LEU A 128 41.77 35.14 4.05
N LEU A 129 41.18 34.46 5.05
CA LEU A 129 41.00 34.98 6.40
C LEU A 129 42.35 35.24 7.08
N ALA A 130 43.32 34.35 6.93
CA ALA A 130 44.67 34.56 7.44
C ALA A 130 45.32 35.79 6.80
N LEU A 131 45.24 35.93 5.47
CA LEU A 131 45.80 37.08 4.75
C LEU A 131 45.12 38.41 5.10
N MET A 132 43.83 38.40 5.42
CA MET A 132 43.10 39.60 5.88
C MET A 132 43.26 39.90 7.38
N SER A 133 43.54 38.88 8.20
CA SER A 133 43.76 39.03 9.64
C SER A 133 45.21 39.31 10.01
N LEU A 134 46.15 39.10 9.08
CA LEU A 134 47.50 39.64 9.20
C LEU A 134 47.38 41.17 9.26
N PRO A 135 47.89 41.81 10.34
CA PRO A 135 47.85 43.26 10.45
C PRO A 135 48.43 43.84 9.16
N ALA A 136 47.78 44.87 8.61
CA ALA A 136 48.37 45.70 7.55
C ALA A 136 49.80 46.16 7.93
N GLY A 137 50.11 46.13 9.23
CA GLY A 137 51.42 46.39 9.81
C GLY A 137 52.36 45.20 10.02
N LEU A 138 52.44 44.17 9.15
CA LEU A 138 53.75 43.48 9.01
C LEU A 138 54.76 44.35 8.25
N ALA A 139 54.27 45.33 7.48
CA ALA A 139 55.06 46.48 7.06
C ALA A 139 55.45 47.39 8.24
N ASP A 140 54.61 47.45 9.28
CA ASP A 140 54.81 48.25 10.49
C ASP A 140 55.49 47.45 11.64
N ALA A 141 55.55 46.13 11.56
CA ALA A 141 56.25 45.29 12.55
C ALA A 141 57.75 45.20 12.23
N GLY A 142 58.13 45.42 10.97
CA GLY A 142 59.51 45.74 10.59
C GLY A 142 59.90 47.19 10.92
N LEU A 143 58.93 48.09 11.13
CA LEU A 143 59.15 49.53 11.32
C LEU A 143 58.76 50.10 12.70
N GLY A 144 58.15 49.31 13.59
CA GLY A 144 57.54 49.80 14.84
C GLY A 144 57.90 49.06 16.13
N GLY A 145 58.68 47.98 16.08
CA GLY A 145 59.24 47.35 17.29
C GLY A 145 60.49 48.10 17.80
N ASN A 146 60.89 47.92 19.06
CA ASN A 146 62.05 48.59 19.68
C ASN A 146 63.40 48.41 18.94
N GLY A 147 63.48 47.56 17.91
CA GLY A 147 64.62 47.42 16.99
C GLY A 147 64.53 48.20 15.68
N ALA A 148 63.36 48.76 15.34
CA ALA A 148 63.10 49.47 14.08
C ALA A 148 63.75 50.86 14.03
N SER A 149 63.90 51.54 15.18
CA SER A 149 64.64 52.80 15.26
C SER A 149 66.14 52.60 15.02
N LEU A 150 66.70 51.47 15.47
CA LEU A 150 68.09 51.09 15.23
C LEU A 150 68.30 50.62 13.78
N GLY A 151 67.37 49.82 13.24
CA GLY A 151 67.39 49.36 11.85
C GLY A 151 67.24 50.50 10.83
N SER A 152 66.35 51.47 11.11
CA SER A 152 66.20 52.71 10.34
C SER A 152 67.45 53.59 10.40
N ALA A 153 68.06 53.76 11.58
CA ALA A 153 69.31 54.51 11.74
C ALA A 153 70.51 53.82 11.07
N LEU A 154 70.60 52.50 11.12
CA LEU A 154 71.64 51.70 10.44
C LEU A 154 71.43 51.70 8.91
N SER A 155 70.19 51.61 8.45
CA SER A 155 69.81 51.77 7.03
C SER A 155 70.14 53.18 6.50
N SER A 156 69.89 54.22 7.30
CA SER A 156 70.30 55.61 7.00
C SER A 156 71.82 55.78 6.95
N LEU A 157 72.58 54.89 7.60
CA LEU A 157 74.04 54.82 7.52
C LEU A 157 74.55 53.89 6.40
N GLY A 158 73.64 53.29 5.60
CA GLY A 158 73.98 52.37 4.51
C GLY A 158 74.37 50.97 4.96
N ILE A 159 74.10 50.60 6.22
CA ILE A 159 74.36 49.26 6.76
C ILE A 159 73.06 48.46 6.70
N GLU A 160 72.90 47.70 5.62
CA GLU A 160 71.83 46.71 5.52
C GLU A 160 72.05 45.60 6.55
N THR A 161 71.12 45.46 7.49
CA THR A 161 71.14 44.37 8.46
C THR A 161 70.48 43.13 7.85
N GLU A 162 70.98 41.93 8.18
CA GLU A 162 70.41 40.65 7.73
C GLU A 162 68.89 40.57 7.99
N ALA A 163 68.45 41.10 9.14
CA ALA A 163 67.04 41.18 9.53
C ALA A 163 66.21 42.13 8.66
N ALA A 164 66.77 43.25 8.19
CA ALA A 164 66.08 44.15 7.26
C ALA A 164 65.94 43.53 5.87
N ARG A 165 66.94 42.75 5.44
CA ARG A 165 66.90 42.01 4.18
C ARG A 165 65.90 40.86 4.22
N GLU A 166 65.84 40.10 5.32
CA GLU A 166 64.83 39.05 5.52
C GLU A 166 63.40 39.63 5.59
N ALA A 167 63.21 40.77 6.27
CA ALA A 167 61.92 41.46 6.33
C ALA A 167 61.47 41.97 4.95
N ALA A 168 62.38 42.54 4.15
CA ALA A 168 62.10 43.01 2.80
C ALA A 168 61.75 41.85 1.86
N VAL A 169 62.45 40.72 1.95
CA VAL A 169 62.13 39.49 1.19
C VAL A 169 60.76 38.94 1.61
N ALA A 170 60.47 38.89 2.92
CA ALA A 170 59.17 38.46 3.42
C ALA A 170 58.01 39.39 2.99
N GLN A 171 58.22 40.71 2.98
CA GLN A 171 57.25 41.68 2.47
C GLN A 171 57.02 41.55 0.97
N SER A 172 58.09 41.36 0.17
CA SER A 172 57.95 41.15 -1.28
C SER A 172 57.12 39.91 -1.60
N GLY A 173 57.30 38.81 -0.85
CA GLY A 173 56.48 37.61 -1.00
C GLY A 173 55.02 37.82 -0.57
N LEU A 174 54.77 38.66 0.43
CA LEU A 174 53.42 39.06 0.87
C LEU A 174 52.71 39.96 -0.14
N ASP A 175 53.42 40.91 -0.75
CA ASP A 175 52.87 41.81 -1.76
C ASP A 175 52.60 41.08 -3.09
N GLU A 176 53.46 40.12 -3.47
CA GLU A 176 53.19 39.21 -4.59
C GLU A 176 51.96 38.33 -4.29
N ALA A 177 51.83 37.80 -3.07
CA ALA A 177 50.65 37.04 -2.67
C ALA A 177 49.35 37.89 -2.68
N ARG A 178 49.45 39.18 -2.32
CA ARG A 178 48.33 40.14 -2.42
C ARG A 178 47.94 40.45 -3.88
N ALA A 179 48.87 40.44 -4.81
CA ALA A 179 48.56 40.63 -6.24
C ALA A 179 47.65 39.52 -6.79
N TYR A 180 47.79 38.29 -6.29
CA TYR A 180 46.93 37.15 -6.65
C TYR A 180 45.62 37.07 -5.85
N GLN A 181 45.43 37.95 -4.86
CA GLN A 181 44.25 37.95 -3.98
C GLN A 181 42.91 37.98 -4.73
N PRO A 182 42.70 38.78 -5.81
CA PRO A 182 41.44 38.77 -6.56
C PRO A 182 41.19 37.43 -7.27
N VAL A 183 42.23 36.83 -7.86
CA VAL A 183 42.14 35.53 -8.55
C VAL A 183 41.84 34.42 -7.55
N LEU A 184 42.50 34.44 -6.39
CA LEU A 184 42.24 33.50 -5.29
C LEU A 184 40.81 33.65 -4.76
N TRP A 185 40.30 34.88 -4.63
CA TRP A 185 38.90 35.14 -4.27
C TRP A 185 37.93 34.57 -5.30
N MET A 186 38.15 34.82 -6.59
CA MET A 186 37.29 34.33 -7.68
C MET A 186 37.29 32.80 -7.76
N ALA A 187 38.48 32.18 -7.64
CA ALA A 187 38.61 30.73 -7.59
C ALA A 187 37.90 30.14 -6.36
N SER A 188 38.07 30.78 -5.19
CA SER A 188 37.39 30.34 -3.96
C SER A 188 35.87 30.45 -4.07
N LEU A 189 35.33 31.55 -4.63
CA LEU A 189 33.89 31.72 -4.85
C LEU A 189 33.32 30.66 -5.81
N GLY A 190 34.05 30.34 -6.88
CA GLY A 190 33.66 29.28 -7.80
C GLY A 190 33.63 27.89 -7.14
N VAL A 191 34.61 27.58 -6.29
CA VAL A 191 34.63 26.33 -5.53
C VAL A 191 33.50 26.28 -4.50
N ILE A 192 33.26 27.37 -3.75
CA ILE A 192 32.17 27.45 -2.78
C ILE A 192 30.83 27.23 -3.50
N PHE A 193 30.61 27.88 -4.64
CA PHE A 193 29.40 27.71 -5.46
C PHE A 193 29.19 26.23 -5.84
N LEU A 194 30.21 25.55 -6.38
CA LEU A 194 30.11 24.13 -6.73
C LEU A 194 29.78 23.24 -5.52
N VAL A 195 30.40 23.52 -4.36
CA VAL A 195 30.13 22.78 -3.13
C VAL A 195 28.69 22.98 -2.67
N VAL A 196 28.24 24.23 -2.59
CA VAL A 196 26.90 24.58 -2.10
C VAL A 196 25.81 24.08 -3.06
N THR A 197 25.98 24.27 -4.37
CA THR A 197 25.10 23.71 -5.40
C THR A 197 25.05 22.18 -5.33
N GLY A 198 26.21 21.53 -5.14
CA GLY A 198 26.29 20.07 -5.02
C GLY A 198 25.61 19.53 -3.75
N VAL A 199 25.77 20.23 -2.62
CA VAL A 199 25.07 19.92 -1.37
C VAL A 199 23.56 20.10 -1.54
N ALA A 200 23.11 21.21 -2.11
CA ALA A 200 21.70 21.46 -2.40
C ALA A 200 21.09 20.33 -3.24
N ALA A 201 21.79 19.92 -4.31
CA ALA A 201 21.37 18.85 -5.20
C ALA A 201 21.29 17.49 -4.50
N LEU A 202 22.24 17.16 -3.61
CA LEU A 202 22.22 15.95 -2.79
C LEU A 202 21.03 15.95 -1.83
N PHE A 203 20.81 17.04 -1.11
CA PHE A 203 19.69 17.15 -0.17
C PHE A 203 18.34 17.10 -0.89
N LEU A 204 18.23 17.72 -2.08
CA LEU A 204 17.05 17.59 -2.93
C LEU A 204 16.83 16.13 -3.39
N HIS A 205 17.90 15.41 -3.73
CA HIS A 205 17.82 13.99 -4.07
C HIS A 205 17.31 13.13 -2.90
N TYR A 206 17.82 13.36 -1.70
CA TYR A 206 17.31 12.70 -0.50
C TYR A 206 15.86 13.09 -0.19
N ALA A 207 15.47 14.35 -0.40
CA ALA A 207 14.09 14.79 -0.23
C ALA A 207 13.14 14.01 -1.15
N LEU A 208 13.49 13.83 -2.43
CA LEU A 208 12.67 13.06 -3.37
C LEU A 208 12.58 11.57 -3.00
N ILE A 209 13.67 10.96 -2.53
CA ILE A 209 13.63 9.57 -2.06
C ILE A 209 12.69 9.42 -0.87
N ASN A 210 12.78 10.33 0.11
CA ASN A 210 11.90 10.30 1.28
C ASN A 210 10.44 10.63 0.92
N LEU A 211 10.22 11.48 -0.07
CA LEU A 211 8.89 11.78 -0.60
C LEU A 211 8.25 10.54 -1.25
N LYS A 212 9.00 9.79 -2.05
CA LYS A 212 8.55 8.50 -2.62
C LYS A 212 8.13 7.54 -1.50
N LYS A 213 8.97 7.36 -0.48
CA LYS A 213 8.65 6.53 0.69
C LYS A 213 7.41 7.02 1.44
N LEU A 214 7.24 8.34 1.56
CA LEU A 214 6.05 8.92 2.19
C LEU A 214 4.78 8.56 1.40
N PHE A 215 4.82 8.58 0.06
CA PHE A 215 3.71 8.10 -0.75
C PHE A 215 3.45 6.60 -0.57
N GLU A 216 4.49 5.78 -0.53
CA GLU A 216 4.36 4.33 -0.25
C GLU A 216 3.71 4.06 1.12
N THR A 217 3.92 4.92 2.12
CA THR A 217 3.22 4.80 3.42
C THR A 217 1.73 5.10 3.35
N ARG A 218 1.28 5.91 2.38
CA ARG A 218 -0.15 6.20 2.20
C ARG A 218 -0.89 4.96 1.73
N ASP A 219 -0.27 4.19 0.84
CA ASP A 219 -0.81 2.95 0.29
C ASP A 219 -1.03 1.87 1.37
N PHE A 220 -0.39 1.98 2.53
CA PHE A 220 -0.62 1.05 3.65
C PHE A 220 -2.08 1.03 4.11
N VAL A 221 -2.77 2.18 4.09
CA VAL A 221 -4.18 2.26 4.51
C VAL A 221 -5.07 1.45 3.57
N GLU A 222 -4.82 1.57 2.26
CA GLU A 222 -5.52 0.82 1.23
C GLU A 222 -5.19 -0.67 1.33
N ARG A 223 -3.91 -1.04 1.43
CA ARG A 223 -3.47 -2.43 1.62
C ARG A 223 -4.06 -3.09 2.86
N LYS A 224 -4.27 -2.34 3.94
CA LYS A 224 -4.93 -2.83 5.15
C LYS A 224 -6.40 -3.15 4.91
N ALA A 225 -7.11 -2.31 4.16
CA ALA A 225 -8.50 -2.56 3.78
C ALA A 225 -8.62 -3.74 2.79
N ASP A 226 -7.68 -3.87 1.86
CA ASP A 226 -7.64 -5.00 0.94
C ASP A 226 -7.34 -6.31 1.67
N MET A 227 -6.46 -6.29 2.67
CA MET A 227 -6.17 -7.48 3.47
C MET A 227 -7.38 -7.94 4.30
N SER A 228 -8.13 -7.02 4.90
CA SER A 228 -9.37 -7.38 5.61
C SER A 228 -10.45 -7.90 4.67
N ARG A 229 -10.56 -7.32 3.46
CA ARG A 229 -11.45 -7.79 2.41
C ARG A 229 -11.06 -9.19 1.92
N LEU A 230 -9.77 -9.44 1.72
CA LEU A 230 -9.26 -10.76 1.33
C LEU A 230 -9.57 -11.80 2.41
N ALA A 231 -9.34 -11.48 3.69
CA ALA A 231 -9.70 -12.36 4.80
C ALA A 231 -11.20 -12.65 4.87
N ALA A 232 -12.06 -11.66 4.59
CA ALA A 232 -13.51 -11.86 4.53
C ALA A 232 -13.91 -12.79 3.38
N LEU A 233 -13.35 -12.59 2.18
CA LEU A 233 -13.59 -13.45 1.02
C LEU A 233 -13.11 -14.89 1.25
N GLU A 234 -11.99 -15.06 1.94
CA GLU A 234 -11.50 -16.39 2.31
C GLU A 234 -12.42 -17.09 3.32
N ALA A 235 -12.97 -16.35 4.29
CA ALA A 235 -13.94 -16.88 5.24
C ALA A 235 -15.26 -17.25 4.55
N GLU A 236 -15.73 -16.43 3.61
CA GLU A 236 -16.90 -16.74 2.78
C GLU A 236 -16.66 -17.97 1.91
N TYR A 237 -15.49 -18.06 1.26
CA TYR A 237 -15.11 -19.23 0.48
C TYR A 237 -15.06 -20.50 1.33
N ALA A 238 -14.52 -20.43 2.54
CA ALA A 238 -14.50 -21.55 3.48
C ALA A 238 -15.92 -21.99 3.87
N ARG A 239 -16.81 -21.05 4.21
CA ARG A 239 -18.23 -21.35 4.51
C ARG A 239 -18.95 -21.95 3.32
N ASN A 240 -18.78 -21.38 2.13
CA ASN A 240 -19.38 -21.89 0.90
C ASN A 240 -18.87 -23.29 0.56
N ARG A 241 -17.61 -23.58 0.89
CA ARG A 241 -17.06 -24.93 0.75
C ARG A 241 -17.68 -25.89 1.75
N GLU A 242 -17.83 -25.50 3.01
CA GLU A 242 -18.49 -26.32 4.03
C GLU A 242 -19.94 -26.63 3.64
N THR A 243 -20.69 -25.63 3.16
CA THR A 243 -22.06 -25.84 2.69
C THR A 243 -22.11 -26.74 1.46
N LEU A 244 -21.18 -26.61 0.51
CA LEU A 244 -21.07 -27.52 -0.63
C LEU A 244 -20.76 -28.96 -0.20
N ILE A 245 -19.87 -29.15 0.77
CA ILE A 245 -19.58 -30.48 1.34
C ILE A 245 -20.82 -31.04 2.02
N ASP A 246 -21.53 -30.24 2.81
CA ASP A 246 -22.78 -30.65 3.46
C ASP A 246 -23.88 -30.98 2.44
N MET A 247 -23.96 -30.27 1.31
CA MET A 247 -24.86 -30.58 0.20
C MET A 247 -24.44 -31.83 -0.59
N GLU A 248 -23.14 -32.09 -0.70
CA GLU A 248 -22.58 -33.28 -1.37
C GLU A 248 -22.80 -34.55 -0.53
N ARG A 249 -22.88 -34.43 0.80
CA ARG A 249 -23.21 -35.55 1.70
C ARG A 249 -24.50 -36.23 1.25
N MET A 250 -24.45 -37.56 1.21
CA MET A 250 -25.57 -38.42 0.80
C MET A 250 -26.85 -38.14 1.59
N ASP A 251 -26.72 -37.68 2.84
CA ASP A 251 -27.83 -37.33 3.71
C ASP A 251 -28.61 -36.11 3.21
N HIS A 252 -27.95 -35.13 2.59
CA HIS A 252 -28.64 -33.96 2.03
C HIS A 252 -29.44 -34.32 0.77
N ARG A 253 -28.86 -35.14 -0.11
CA ARG A 253 -29.58 -35.69 -1.28
C ARG A 253 -30.76 -36.56 -0.85
N ARG A 254 -30.57 -37.40 0.18
CA ARG A 254 -31.63 -38.20 0.78
C ARG A 254 -32.77 -37.30 1.30
N ASN A 255 -32.42 -36.29 2.09
CA ASN A 255 -33.40 -35.37 2.68
C ASN A 255 -34.16 -34.57 1.61
N MET A 256 -33.49 -34.12 0.54
CA MET A 256 -34.13 -33.43 -0.59
C MET A 256 -35.11 -34.33 -1.36
N LEU A 257 -34.77 -35.61 -1.57
CA LEU A 257 -35.67 -36.57 -2.21
C LEU A 257 -36.87 -36.88 -1.32
N TRP A 258 -36.64 -37.02 -0.01
CA TRP A 258 -37.69 -37.22 0.97
C TRP A 258 -38.67 -36.04 1.03
N THR A 259 -38.18 -34.80 1.08
CA THR A 259 -39.06 -33.62 1.11
C THR A 259 -39.90 -33.50 -0.16
N ARG A 260 -39.30 -33.72 -1.34
CA ARG A 260 -40.05 -33.77 -2.61
C ARG A 260 -41.13 -34.86 -2.63
N LEU A 261 -40.82 -36.05 -2.11
CA LEU A 261 -41.79 -37.14 -1.99
C LEU A 261 -42.96 -36.72 -1.10
N MET A 262 -42.67 -36.20 0.09
CA MET A 262 -43.70 -35.77 1.04
C MET A 262 -44.57 -34.65 0.49
N ASP A 263 -44.00 -33.69 -0.23
CA ASP A 263 -44.76 -32.62 -0.89
C ASP A 263 -45.68 -33.17 -1.99
N SER A 264 -45.22 -34.15 -2.78
CA SER A 264 -46.03 -34.80 -3.81
C SER A 264 -47.17 -35.63 -3.20
N CYS A 265 -46.92 -36.36 -2.11
CA CYS A 265 -47.94 -37.11 -1.37
C CYS A 265 -49.00 -36.16 -0.81
N ARG A 266 -48.59 -35.06 -0.15
CA ARG A 266 -49.51 -34.05 0.39
C ARG A 266 -50.31 -33.34 -0.69
N ALA A 267 -49.73 -33.12 -1.88
CA ALA A 267 -50.44 -32.53 -3.02
C ALA A 267 -51.47 -33.51 -3.59
N TYR A 268 -51.13 -34.79 -3.69
CA TYR A 268 -52.03 -35.85 -4.12
C TYR A 268 -53.21 -36.01 -3.16
N GLU A 269 -52.95 -36.05 -1.85
CA GLU A 269 -54.00 -36.13 -0.82
C GLU A 269 -54.94 -34.92 -0.85
N ARG A 270 -54.39 -33.70 -0.94
CA ARG A 270 -55.19 -32.48 -1.13
C ARG A 270 -56.04 -32.54 -2.41
N GLY A 271 -55.51 -33.10 -3.50
CA GLY A 271 -56.27 -33.34 -4.73
C GLY A 271 -57.38 -34.37 -4.57
N LEU A 272 -57.14 -35.44 -3.82
CA LEU A 272 -58.11 -36.50 -3.54
C LEU A 272 -59.24 -36.02 -2.62
N GLU A 273 -58.90 -35.21 -1.60
CA GLU A 273 -59.88 -34.55 -0.75
C GLU A 273 -60.68 -33.51 -1.51
N GLY A 274 -60.05 -32.72 -2.37
CA GLY A 274 -60.72 -31.79 -3.28
C GLY A 274 -61.73 -32.48 -4.20
N THR A 275 -61.38 -33.65 -4.75
CA THR A 275 -62.32 -34.44 -5.58
C THR A 275 -63.42 -35.09 -4.74
N ARG A 276 -63.11 -35.67 -3.57
CA ARG A 276 -64.10 -36.27 -2.67
C ARG A 276 -65.10 -35.26 -2.12
N THR A 277 -64.63 -34.08 -1.72
CA THR A 277 -65.48 -32.98 -1.28
C THR A 277 -66.32 -32.45 -2.43
N SER A 278 -65.77 -32.33 -3.65
CA SER A 278 -66.51 -31.95 -4.86
C SER A 278 -67.66 -32.92 -5.16
N TYR A 279 -67.43 -34.24 -5.06
CA TYR A 279 -68.47 -35.27 -5.19
C TYR A 279 -69.55 -35.20 -4.10
N LEU A 280 -69.17 -34.89 -2.85
CA LEU A 280 -70.12 -34.74 -1.74
C LEU A 280 -70.92 -33.43 -1.85
N THR A 281 -70.33 -32.36 -2.37
CA THR A 281 -71.04 -31.08 -2.62
C THR A 281 -71.99 -31.13 -3.82
N GLY A 282 -71.83 -32.10 -4.73
CA GLY A 282 -72.79 -32.39 -5.79
C GLY A 282 -74.11 -33.00 -5.30
N ARG A 283 -74.16 -33.46 -4.03
CA ARG A 283 -75.37 -34.01 -3.40
C ARG A 283 -75.79 -33.17 -2.19
N LYS A 284 -76.10 -31.89 -2.41
CA LYS A 284 -76.72 -31.04 -1.38
C LYS A 284 -78.19 -31.42 -1.17
N VAL A 285 -78.43 -32.38 -0.27
CA VAL A 285 -79.71 -32.50 0.44
C VAL A 285 -79.79 -31.35 1.44
N ARG A 286 -80.77 -30.46 1.26
CA ARG A 286 -81.14 -29.43 2.24
C ARG A 286 -81.66 -30.10 3.50
N ALA A 287 -80.94 -30.00 4.62
CA ALA A 287 -81.50 -30.23 5.95
C ALA A 287 -81.37 -28.93 6.77
N LEU A 288 -82.50 -28.49 7.33
CA LEU A 288 -82.64 -27.28 8.14
C LEU A 288 -81.90 -27.37 9.48
N PRO A 289 -81.48 -26.23 10.07
CA PRO A 289 -80.76 -26.21 11.33
C PRO A 289 -81.71 -26.33 12.53
N ALA A 290 -81.39 -27.22 13.47
CA ALA A 290 -82.00 -27.27 14.81
C ALA A 290 -81.09 -26.58 15.84
N PRO A 291 -81.63 -25.85 16.85
CA PRO A 291 -80.86 -24.95 17.68
C PRO A 291 -80.35 -25.59 18.99
N GLY A 292 -79.19 -25.10 19.45
CA GLY A 292 -78.96 -24.70 20.84
C GLY A 292 -78.77 -25.78 21.91
N ARG A 293 -77.55 -26.34 22.01
CA ARG A 293 -76.83 -26.76 23.25
C ARG A 293 -75.74 -27.81 22.92
N LYS A 294 -74.76 -27.48 22.08
CA LYS A 294 -73.62 -28.37 21.80
C LYS A 294 -72.33 -27.64 21.48
N ARG A 295 -72.04 -26.47 22.07
CA ARG A 295 -70.83 -25.72 21.69
C ARG A 295 -69.57 -26.26 22.36
N GLN A 296 -69.62 -26.62 23.65
CA GLN A 296 -68.48 -27.23 24.36
C GLN A 296 -68.27 -28.71 24.01
N GLU A 297 -69.35 -29.50 23.87
CA GLU A 297 -69.24 -30.89 23.41
C GLU A 297 -68.80 -31.01 21.95
N ARG A 298 -69.18 -30.05 21.07
CA ARG A 298 -68.64 -30.00 19.70
C ARG A 298 -67.19 -29.58 19.69
N ALA A 299 -66.78 -28.59 20.49
CA ALA A 299 -65.37 -28.20 20.58
C ALA A 299 -64.49 -29.34 21.09
N ALA A 300 -64.92 -30.07 22.14
CA ALA A 300 -64.19 -31.23 22.65
C ALA A 300 -64.21 -32.44 21.69
N ALA A 301 -65.30 -32.62 20.91
CA ALA A 301 -65.36 -33.64 19.87
C ALA A 301 -64.54 -33.26 18.62
N GLU A 302 -64.47 -31.98 18.28
CA GLU A 302 -63.63 -31.41 17.22
C GLU A 302 -62.16 -31.57 17.59
N GLU A 303 -61.77 -31.22 18.82
CA GLU A 303 -60.40 -31.38 19.34
C GLU A 303 -59.98 -32.86 19.39
N ARG A 304 -60.86 -33.77 19.85
CA ARG A 304 -60.60 -35.23 19.77
C ARG A 304 -60.51 -35.71 18.32
N SER A 305 -61.29 -35.16 17.41
CA SER A 305 -61.22 -35.51 15.98
C SER A 305 -59.94 -35.00 15.34
N GLU A 306 -59.44 -33.84 15.75
CA GLU A 306 -58.15 -33.28 15.32
C GLU A 306 -56.98 -34.09 15.86
N GLN A 307 -57.04 -34.53 17.13
CA GLN A 307 -56.05 -35.43 17.71
C GLN A 307 -56.02 -36.80 17.01
N LEU A 308 -57.19 -37.36 16.67
CA LEU A 308 -57.30 -38.62 15.92
C LEU A 308 -56.78 -38.46 14.48
N LYS A 309 -57.03 -37.32 13.83
CA LYS A 309 -56.46 -36.99 12.51
C LYS A 309 -54.94 -36.84 12.58
N ALA A 310 -54.41 -36.10 13.54
CA ALA A 310 -52.97 -35.97 13.75
C ALA A 310 -52.30 -37.33 14.03
N CYS A 311 -52.95 -38.21 14.78
CA CYS A 311 -52.48 -39.59 14.98
C CYS A 311 -52.50 -40.39 13.67
N ALA A 312 -53.57 -40.29 12.87
CA ALA A 312 -53.65 -40.95 11.57
C ALA A 312 -52.59 -40.43 10.59
N ASP A 313 -52.38 -39.11 10.54
CA ASP A 313 -51.36 -38.45 9.72
C ASP A 313 -49.95 -38.91 10.15
N SER A 314 -49.69 -39.00 11.46
CA SER A 314 -48.41 -39.51 11.97
C SER A 314 -48.15 -40.97 11.57
N GLN A 315 -49.19 -41.82 11.56
CA GLN A 315 -49.08 -43.20 11.11
C GLN A 315 -48.85 -43.31 9.60
N GLN A 316 -49.44 -42.40 8.81
CA GLN A 316 -49.20 -42.34 7.36
C GLN A 316 -47.78 -41.87 7.05
N ILE A 317 -47.29 -40.84 7.75
CA ILE A 317 -45.91 -40.36 7.63
C ILE A 317 -44.92 -41.48 7.96
N ALA A 318 -45.11 -42.20 9.07
CA ALA A 318 -44.25 -43.32 9.45
C ALA A 318 -44.25 -44.46 8.42
N ARG A 319 -45.37 -44.70 7.73
CA ARG A 319 -45.45 -45.68 6.64
C ARG A 319 -44.68 -45.22 5.40
N TYR A 320 -44.82 -43.96 5.00
CA TYR A 320 -44.05 -43.40 3.89
C TYR A 320 -42.55 -43.40 4.18
N GLU A 321 -42.17 -43.16 5.44
CA GLU A 321 -40.78 -43.17 5.90
C GLU A 321 -40.16 -44.57 5.80
N ALA A 322 -40.88 -45.59 6.26
CA ALA A 322 -40.43 -46.98 6.13
C ALA A 322 -40.27 -47.42 4.66
N LEU A 323 -41.19 -47.02 3.77
CA LEU A 323 -41.11 -47.32 2.35
C LEU A 323 -39.95 -46.58 1.66
N PHE A 324 -39.72 -45.34 2.05
CA PHE A 324 -38.60 -44.54 1.53
C PHE A 324 -37.26 -45.12 1.98
N GLU A 325 -37.11 -45.51 3.24
CA GLU A 325 -35.88 -46.14 3.74
C GLU A 325 -35.61 -47.51 3.11
N ASP A 326 -36.64 -48.33 2.87
CA ASP A 326 -36.49 -49.61 2.17
C ASP A 326 -36.13 -49.40 0.68
N TRP A 327 -36.70 -48.40 0.01
CA TRP A 327 -36.29 -48.03 -1.35
C TRP A 327 -34.87 -47.45 -1.39
N TRP A 328 -34.54 -46.54 -0.48
CA TRP A 328 -33.25 -45.87 -0.39
C TRP A 328 -32.12 -46.87 -0.11
N SER A 329 -32.33 -47.79 0.84
CA SER A 329 -31.36 -48.84 1.16
C SER A 329 -31.11 -49.80 -0.01
N ARG A 330 -32.16 -50.12 -0.80
CA ARG A 330 -32.01 -50.90 -2.04
C ARG A 330 -31.20 -50.14 -3.10
N ARG A 331 -31.46 -48.84 -3.26
CA ARG A 331 -30.72 -47.97 -4.19
C ARG A 331 -29.25 -47.85 -3.80
N GLN A 332 -28.95 -47.67 -2.51
CA GLN A 332 -27.57 -47.62 -2.01
C GLN A 332 -26.83 -48.93 -2.27
N ARG A 333 -27.46 -50.09 -2.01
CA ARG A 333 -26.87 -51.41 -2.32
C ARG A 333 -26.60 -51.59 -3.82
N MET A 334 -27.51 -51.13 -4.68
CA MET A 334 -27.32 -51.18 -6.14
C MET A 334 -26.21 -50.22 -6.62
N SER A 335 -26.12 -49.03 -6.03
CA SER A 335 -25.07 -48.05 -6.35
C SER A 335 -23.67 -48.49 -5.91
N VAL A 336 -23.54 -49.36 -4.90
CA VAL A 336 -22.26 -49.89 -4.41
C VAL A 336 -21.78 -51.08 -5.25
N ASN A 337 -22.70 -51.85 -5.85
CA ASN A 337 -22.36 -53.00 -6.68
C ASN A 337 -22.03 -52.64 -8.15
N ASP A 338 -22.56 -51.55 -8.69
CA ASP A 338 -22.29 -51.09 -10.07
C ASP A 338 -21.26 -49.94 -10.10
N GLY A 339 -19.96 -50.26 -10.05
CA GLY A 339 -18.86 -49.30 -10.11
C GLY A 339 -18.60 -48.63 -11.47
N GLY A 340 -19.63 -48.12 -12.17
CA GLY A 340 -19.47 -47.46 -13.49
C GLY A 340 -20.43 -46.28 -13.72
N PRO A 341 -20.07 -45.29 -14.58
CA PRO A 341 -20.89 -44.11 -14.79
C PRO A 341 -22.12 -44.50 -15.63
N ARG A 342 -23.33 -44.30 -15.09
CA ARG A 342 -24.56 -44.43 -15.85
C ARG A 342 -25.31 -43.11 -15.90
N GLU A 343 -25.72 -42.78 -17.12
CA GLU A 343 -26.54 -41.63 -17.50
C GLU A 343 -27.80 -41.51 -16.64
N ALA A 344 -28.25 -40.28 -16.48
CA ALA A 344 -29.46 -39.89 -15.78
C ALA A 344 -30.72 -40.49 -16.43
N VAL A 345 -30.97 -41.77 -16.18
CA VAL A 345 -32.23 -42.42 -16.54
C VAL A 345 -33.26 -42.06 -15.48
N GLY A 346 -34.16 -41.15 -15.87
CA GLY A 346 -35.52 -40.92 -15.35
C GLY A 346 -35.75 -41.11 -13.85
N GLU A 347 -36.03 -39.99 -13.17
CA GLU A 347 -36.73 -39.97 -11.88
C GLU A 347 -38.03 -40.80 -11.96
N ILE A 348 -37.96 -42.07 -11.56
CA ILE A 348 -39.14 -42.90 -11.33
C ILE A 348 -39.15 -43.22 -9.84
N LEU A 349 -39.96 -42.44 -9.11
CA LEU A 349 -40.41 -42.76 -7.76
C LEU A 349 -41.01 -44.18 -7.74
N PRO A 350 -40.95 -44.90 -6.61
CA PRO A 350 -41.51 -46.25 -6.54
C PRO A 350 -43.00 -46.25 -6.94
N PRO A 351 -43.45 -47.20 -7.77
CA PRO A 351 -44.85 -47.28 -8.14
C PRO A 351 -45.69 -47.59 -6.90
N VAL A 352 -46.58 -46.66 -6.55
CA VAL A 352 -47.64 -46.91 -5.57
C VAL A 352 -48.56 -47.96 -6.19
N ASN A 353 -48.52 -49.16 -5.62
CA ASN A 353 -49.26 -50.33 -6.11
C ASN A 353 -50.77 -50.07 -6.01
N THR A 354 -51.38 -49.63 -7.12
CA THR A 354 -52.82 -49.42 -7.22
C THR A 354 -53.52 -50.77 -7.37
N GLY A 355 -54.02 -51.29 -6.23
CA GLY A 355 -55.20 -52.14 -6.15
C GLY A 355 -55.27 -53.35 -7.08
N ARG A 356 -54.75 -54.50 -6.61
CA ARG A 356 -55.12 -55.83 -7.11
C ARG A 356 -56.64 -56.01 -6.98
N ARG A 357 -57.39 -55.81 -8.07
CA ARG A 357 -58.84 -56.05 -8.13
C ARG A 357 -59.11 -57.55 -7.92
N VAL A 358 -59.86 -57.87 -6.86
CA VAL A 358 -60.52 -59.16 -6.70
C VAL A 358 -61.73 -59.20 -7.65
N PRO A 359 -61.90 -60.22 -8.49
CA PRO A 359 -63.07 -60.34 -9.36
C PRO A 359 -64.27 -60.85 -8.54
N ILE A 360 -65.38 -60.10 -8.55
CA ILE A 360 -66.66 -60.55 -8.00
C ILE A 360 -67.46 -61.19 -9.14
N ASN A 361 -67.82 -62.46 -8.94
CA ASN A 361 -68.63 -63.28 -9.83
C ASN A 361 -70.04 -62.69 -10.06
N LYS A 362 -70.57 -62.93 -11.27
CA LYS A 362 -71.99 -62.86 -11.62
C LYS A 362 -72.80 -63.86 -10.79
N ALA A 363 -73.92 -63.42 -10.20
CA ALA A 363 -75.16 -64.20 -10.02
C ALA A 363 -76.32 -63.28 -9.59
N ALA A 364 -77.43 -63.33 -10.37
CA ALA A 364 -78.83 -62.95 -10.07
C ALA A 364 -79.11 -61.47 -9.68
N GLU A 365 -80.01 -60.69 -10.28
CA GLU A 365 -81.18 -60.87 -11.17
C GLU A 365 -81.21 -59.75 -12.23
#